data_AF-A0A4U7EAH3-F1
#
_entry.id   AF-A0A4U7EAH3-F1
#
_cell.length_a   1.000
_cell.length_b   1.000
_cell.length_c   1.000
_cell.angle_alpha   90.00
_cell.angle_beta   90.00
_cell.angle_gamma   90.00
#
_symmetry.space_group_name_H-M   'P 1'
#
loop_
_entity.id
_entity.type
_entity.pdbx_description
1 polymer ?
#
loop_
_entity_poly.entity_id
_entity_poly.type
_entity_poly.pdbx_seq_one_letter_code
_entity_poly.pdbx_strand_id
1 'polypeptide(L)'
;EAGATAVAAVTCAYAATALGKAWFAVPRPPGAMPPADVPAWLPALLTGWYEAQVLSDGFGFPSGHATGGAAAYLALALLYDRFWTDRARYLAAGAVAVAVAVSRVVIQVHYLVDVFAGLIVGGGVVVGALWLAGDPRVRRSAVSESAASDPASDPTAELNPEPAFLFAAVVSAGALAVAVAGGHTGEVVEAGIGIATGAGGAVGWRLVDGDEPAVPVRIAVPALAVTGGLWVGAYALAGTLPVTLVATTAAVVAVVALPALAERVQPALGGSRGA
;
A
#
# COMPACT_ATOMS: atom_id res chain seq x y z
N GLU A 1 15.59 4.52 2.43
CA GLU A 1 14.38 5.38 2.44
C GLU A 1 13.36 5.03 1.34
N ALA A 2 13.81 4.43 0.23
CA ALA A 2 12.96 3.98 -0.86
C ALA A 2 11.87 2.95 -0.43
N GLY A 3 12.15 2.07 0.53
CA GLY A 3 11.20 1.04 0.96
C GLY A 3 10.03 1.65 1.74
N ALA A 4 10.34 2.41 2.79
CA ALA A 4 9.36 3.15 3.57
C ALA A 4 8.54 4.14 2.70
N THR A 5 9.18 4.79 1.71
CA THR A 5 8.47 5.66 0.77
C THR A 5 7.50 4.91 -0.14
N ALA A 6 7.87 3.72 -0.62
CA ALA A 6 6.96 2.87 -1.38
C ALA A 6 5.74 2.45 -0.54
N VAL A 7 5.96 2.07 0.73
CA VAL A 7 4.88 1.74 1.67
C VAL A 7 3.99 2.97 1.92
N ALA A 8 4.56 4.15 2.10
CA ALA A 8 3.79 5.38 2.27
C ALA A 8 2.93 5.71 1.04
N ALA A 9 3.46 5.52 -0.17
CA ALA A 9 2.71 5.74 -1.42
C ALA A 9 1.52 4.77 -1.55
N VAL A 10 1.71 3.49 -1.24
CA VAL A 10 0.62 2.50 -1.23
C VAL A 10 -0.41 2.81 -0.13
N THR A 11 0.05 3.29 1.03
CA THR A 11 -0.83 3.73 2.13
C THR A 11 -1.69 4.93 1.71
N CYS A 12 -1.12 5.89 0.99
CA CYS A 12 -1.89 7.00 0.41
C CYS A 12 -2.92 6.50 -0.61
N ALA A 13 -2.58 5.50 -1.43
CA ALA A 13 -3.46 4.94 -2.44
C ALA A 13 -4.65 4.20 -1.82
N TYR A 14 -4.40 3.49 -0.72
CA TYR A 14 -5.42 2.90 0.13
C TYR A 14 -6.34 3.98 0.73
N ALA A 15 -5.78 5.03 1.34
CA ALA A 15 -6.55 6.13 1.93
C ALA A 15 -7.44 6.85 0.91
N ALA A 16 -6.92 7.12 -0.30
CA ALA A 16 -7.68 7.71 -1.39
C ALA A 16 -8.83 6.81 -1.87
N THR A 17 -8.60 5.49 -1.90
CA THR A 17 -9.65 4.51 -2.24
C THR A 17 -10.74 4.48 -1.17
N ALA A 18 -10.36 4.41 0.11
CA ALA A 18 -11.32 4.40 1.22
C ALA A 18 -12.19 5.66 1.21
N LEU A 19 -11.58 6.84 1.00
CA LEU A 19 -12.32 8.10 0.86
C LEU A 19 -13.26 8.07 -0.35
N GLY A 20 -12.77 7.64 -1.51
CA GLY A 20 -13.58 7.56 -2.72
C GLY A 20 -14.80 6.65 -2.55
N LYS A 21 -14.61 5.47 -1.96
CA LYS A 21 -15.70 4.53 -1.67
C LYS A 21 -16.73 5.12 -0.72
N ALA A 22 -16.28 5.69 0.40
CA ALA A 22 -17.17 6.31 1.38
C ALA A 22 -17.95 7.50 0.78
N TRP A 23 -17.30 8.28 -0.09
CA TRP A 23 -17.87 9.49 -0.68
C TRP A 23 -18.87 9.21 -1.81
N PHE A 24 -18.50 8.34 -2.75
CA PHE A 24 -19.32 8.08 -3.93
C PHE A 24 -20.38 7.01 -3.68
N ALA A 25 -20.12 6.06 -2.78
CA ALA A 25 -21.07 5.03 -2.39
C ALA A 25 -21.70 4.24 -3.57
N VAL A 26 -20.94 4.07 -4.66
CA VAL A 26 -21.44 3.43 -5.88
C VAL A 26 -21.55 1.93 -5.67
N PRO A 27 -22.71 1.30 -5.96
CA PRO A 27 -22.89 -0.14 -5.82
C PRO A 27 -22.04 -0.91 -6.84
N ARG A 28 -21.66 -2.13 -6.47
CA ARG A 28 -20.92 -3.04 -7.35
C ARG A 28 -21.82 -3.67 -8.43
N PRO A 29 -21.23 -4.23 -9.49
CA PRO A 29 -21.97 -5.07 -10.43
C PRO A 29 -22.53 -6.34 -9.76
N PRO A 30 -23.56 -6.98 -10.35
CA PRO A 30 -24.20 -8.18 -9.79
C PRO A 30 -23.24 -9.34 -9.52
N GLY A 31 -22.14 -9.47 -10.28
CA GLY A 31 -21.14 -10.52 -10.11
C GLY A 31 -20.37 -10.46 -8.79
N ALA A 32 -20.45 -9.35 -8.03
CA ALA A 32 -19.86 -9.23 -6.70
C ALA A 32 -20.80 -9.62 -5.55
N MET A 33 -22.06 -9.97 -5.86
CA MET A 33 -23.09 -10.26 -4.86
C MET A 33 -23.20 -11.78 -4.62
N PRO A 34 -23.52 -12.22 -3.39
CA PRO A 34 -23.78 -13.63 -3.12
C PRO A 34 -25.01 -14.16 -3.88
N PRO A 35 -25.04 -15.46 -4.25
CA PRO A 35 -23.95 -16.42 -4.13
C PRO A 35 -22.87 -16.20 -5.20
N ALA A 36 -21.61 -16.54 -4.88
CA ALA A 36 -20.54 -16.48 -5.86
C ALA A 36 -20.70 -17.57 -6.92
N ASP A 37 -20.59 -17.20 -8.20
CA ASP A 37 -20.50 -18.15 -9.30
C ASP A 37 -19.09 -18.76 -9.35
N VAL A 38 -18.87 -19.80 -8.54
CA VAL A 38 -17.60 -20.53 -8.47
C VAL A 38 -17.47 -21.44 -9.69
N PRO A 39 -16.40 -21.33 -10.50
CA PRO A 39 -16.22 -22.18 -11.66
C PRO A 39 -16.08 -23.66 -11.28
N ALA A 40 -16.79 -24.55 -11.97
CA ALA A 40 -16.78 -26.00 -11.67
C ALA A 40 -15.41 -26.68 -11.84
N TRP A 41 -14.48 -26.05 -12.56
CA TRP A 41 -13.11 -26.53 -12.73
C TRP A 41 -12.17 -26.11 -11.59
N LEU A 42 -12.60 -25.18 -10.71
CA LEU A 42 -11.77 -24.68 -9.62
C LEU A 42 -11.63 -25.75 -8.53
N PRO A 43 -10.40 -26.14 -8.15
CA PRO A 43 -10.20 -27.06 -7.03
C PRO A 43 -10.83 -26.53 -5.75
N ALA A 44 -11.47 -27.42 -4.96
CA ALA A 44 -12.17 -27.04 -3.74
C ALA A 44 -11.31 -26.27 -2.72
N LEU A 45 -9.99 -26.50 -2.72
CA LEU A 45 -9.04 -25.77 -1.88
C LEU A 45 -8.97 -24.27 -2.22
N LEU A 46 -9.30 -23.88 -3.45
CA LEU A 46 -9.23 -22.49 -3.93
C LEU A 46 -10.59 -21.78 -3.88
N THR A 47 -11.68 -22.47 -3.56
CA THR A 47 -13.03 -21.89 -3.51
C THR A 47 -13.10 -20.73 -2.53
N GLY A 48 -12.62 -20.91 -1.29
CA GLY A 48 -12.64 -19.83 -0.29
C GLY A 48 -11.77 -18.63 -0.68
N TRP A 49 -10.65 -18.87 -1.37
CA TRP A 49 -9.83 -17.78 -1.91
C TRP A 49 -10.56 -17.03 -3.02
N TYR A 50 -11.21 -17.74 -3.95
CA TYR A 50 -11.98 -17.13 -5.03
C TYR A 50 -13.17 -16.33 -4.50
N GLU A 51 -13.93 -16.88 -3.55
CA GLU A 51 -15.03 -16.18 -2.90
C GLU A 51 -14.55 -14.88 -2.23
N ALA A 52 -13.42 -14.91 -1.53
CA ALA A 52 -12.81 -13.70 -0.96
C ALA A 52 -12.36 -12.68 -2.01
N GLN A 53 -12.11 -13.10 -3.26
CA GLN A 53 -11.79 -12.17 -4.36
C GLN A 53 -13.02 -11.59 -5.04
N VAL A 54 -14.12 -12.34 -5.08
CA VAL A 54 -15.32 -11.97 -5.85
C VAL A 54 -16.36 -11.27 -4.98
N LEU A 55 -16.61 -11.79 -3.79
CA LEU A 55 -17.62 -11.27 -2.88
C LEU A 55 -17.09 -10.10 -2.07
N SER A 56 -17.87 -9.02 -2.04
CA SER A 56 -17.63 -7.89 -1.15
C SER A 56 -18.91 -7.08 -0.98
N ASP A 57 -19.23 -6.77 0.27
CA ASP A 57 -20.35 -5.92 0.69
C ASP A 57 -20.05 -4.41 0.60
N GLY A 58 -18.80 -4.03 0.30
CA GLY A 58 -18.36 -2.63 0.17
C GLY A 58 -18.53 -2.04 -1.23
N PHE A 59 -18.36 -0.72 -1.34
CA PHE A 59 -18.63 0.01 -2.59
C PHE A 59 -17.65 -0.32 -3.73
N GLY A 60 -18.10 -0.08 -4.97
CA GLY A 60 -17.39 -0.40 -6.21
C GLY A 60 -16.46 0.70 -6.71
N PHE A 61 -16.78 1.97 -6.47
CA PHE A 61 -16.03 3.09 -7.04
C PHE A 61 -15.17 3.83 -6.00
N PRO A 62 -13.87 4.07 -6.26
CA PRO A 62 -13.05 3.49 -7.33
C PRO A 62 -12.59 2.07 -7.00
N SER A 63 -12.04 1.35 -7.97
CA SER A 63 -11.52 -0.01 -7.74
C SER A 63 -10.21 0.01 -6.95
N GLY A 64 -10.24 -0.50 -5.72
CA GLY A 64 -9.05 -0.57 -4.86
C GLY A 64 -7.92 -1.44 -5.40
N HIS A 65 -8.23 -2.50 -6.15
CA HIS A 65 -7.22 -3.34 -6.81
C HIS A 65 -6.50 -2.56 -7.93
N ALA A 66 -7.24 -1.80 -8.73
CA ALA A 66 -6.66 -0.98 -9.78
C ALA A 66 -5.82 0.16 -9.17
N THR A 67 -6.34 0.85 -8.15
CA THR A 67 -5.63 1.92 -7.44
C THR A 67 -4.36 1.42 -6.75
N GLY A 68 -4.47 0.36 -5.95
CA GLY A 68 -3.34 -0.22 -5.22
C GLY A 68 -2.32 -0.85 -6.16
N GLY A 69 -2.76 -1.56 -7.20
CA GLY A 69 -1.87 -2.12 -8.22
C GLY A 69 -1.10 -1.04 -8.96
N ALA A 70 -1.78 -0.01 -9.47
CA ALA A 70 -1.12 1.14 -10.10
C ALA A 70 -0.11 1.80 -9.16
N ALA A 71 -0.50 2.05 -7.91
CA ALA A 71 0.38 2.70 -6.94
C ALA A 71 1.61 1.87 -6.59
N ALA A 72 1.42 0.58 -6.29
CA ALA A 72 2.50 -0.33 -5.90
C ALA A 72 3.51 -0.52 -7.03
N TYR A 73 3.04 -0.87 -8.24
CA TYR A 73 3.94 -1.15 -9.36
C TYR A 73 4.61 0.11 -9.88
N LEU A 74 3.94 1.27 -9.88
CA LEU A 74 4.57 2.53 -10.24
C LEU A 74 5.59 2.98 -9.20
N ALA A 75 5.31 2.88 -7.90
CA ALA A 75 6.27 3.19 -6.84
C ALA A 75 7.52 2.30 -6.97
N LEU A 76 7.34 1.00 -7.22
CA LEU A 76 8.47 0.10 -7.48
C LEU A 76 9.29 0.53 -8.71
N ALA A 77 8.60 0.87 -9.81
CA ALA A 77 9.23 1.32 -11.04
C ALA A 77 9.88 2.71 -10.95
N LEU A 78 9.59 3.52 -9.93
CA LEU A 78 10.22 4.82 -9.70
C LEU A 78 11.38 4.75 -8.70
N LEU A 79 11.26 3.88 -7.70
CA LEU A 79 12.18 3.81 -6.56
C LEU A 79 13.25 2.72 -6.68
N TYR A 80 13.05 1.68 -7.51
CA TYR A 80 14.03 0.59 -7.67
C TYR A 80 14.51 0.47 -9.11
N ASP A 81 15.73 0.95 -9.40
CA ASP A 81 16.32 1.10 -10.74
C ASP A 81 17.46 0.14 -11.08
N ARG A 82 17.91 -0.64 -10.08
CA ARG A 82 19.10 -1.50 -10.10
C ARG A 82 19.27 -2.39 -11.33
N PHE A 83 18.19 -2.93 -11.88
CA PHE A 83 18.27 -4.08 -12.81
C PHE A 83 17.74 -3.80 -14.21
N TRP A 84 16.92 -2.77 -14.42
CA TRP A 84 16.14 -2.60 -15.63
C TRP A 84 16.24 -1.16 -16.14
N THR A 85 16.17 -0.97 -17.47
CA THR A 85 16.03 0.37 -18.05
C THR A 85 14.71 1.01 -17.64
N ASP A 86 14.68 2.34 -17.55
CA ASP A 86 13.46 3.10 -17.21
C ASP A 86 12.26 2.70 -18.06
N ARG A 87 12.45 2.60 -19.38
CA ARG A 87 11.40 2.18 -20.30
C ARG A 87 10.85 0.80 -19.96
N ALA A 88 11.72 -0.17 -19.69
CA ALA A 88 11.30 -1.53 -19.36
C ALA A 88 10.55 -1.57 -18.01
N ARG A 89 11.00 -0.80 -17.00
CA ARG A 89 10.37 -0.71 -15.68
C ARG A 89 8.96 -0.15 -15.77
N TYR A 90 8.79 0.98 -16.44
CA TYR A 90 7.47 1.60 -16.59
C TYR A 90 6.52 0.76 -17.45
N LEU A 91 7.03 0.11 -18.50
CA LEU A 91 6.21 -0.81 -19.31
C LEU A 91 5.76 -2.03 -18.50
N ALA A 92 6.65 -2.65 -17.72
CA ALA A 92 6.28 -3.77 -16.86
C ALA A 92 5.28 -3.35 -15.79
N ALA A 93 5.52 -2.22 -15.10
CA ALA A 93 4.60 -1.71 -14.10
C ALA A 93 3.22 -1.40 -14.68
N GLY A 94 3.18 -0.72 -15.84
CA GLY A 94 1.94 -0.44 -16.55
C GLY A 94 1.22 -1.71 -16.99
N ALA A 95 1.94 -2.69 -17.55
CA ALA A 95 1.36 -3.95 -17.98
C ALA A 95 0.74 -4.72 -16.81
N VAL A 96 1.42 -4.81 -15.66
CA VAL A 96 0.89 -5.51 -14.49
C VAL A 96 -0.28 -4.76 -13.89
N ALA A 97 -0.21 -3.42 -13.75
CA ALA A 97 -1.33 -2.62 -13.24
C ALA A 97 -2.57 -2.74 -14.13
N VAL A 98 -2.40 -2.74 -15.46
CA VAL A 98 -3.50 -2.96 -16.41
C VAL A 98 -4.03 -4.39 -16.32
N ALA A 99 -3.17 -5.40 -16.19
CA ALA A 99 -3.61 -6.79 -16.02
C ALA A 99 -4.46 -6.97 -14.75
N VAL A 100 -4.03 -6.36 -13.64
CA VAL A 100 -4.80 -6.32 -12.39
C VAL A 100 -6.14 -5.62 -12.59
N ALA A 101 -6.16 -4.45 -13.22
CA ALA A 101 -7.40 -3.71 -13.50
C ALA A 101 -8.36 -4.52 -14.39
N VAL A 102 -7.87 -5.10 -15.49
CA VAL A 102 -8.65 -5.93 -16.41
C VAL A 102 -9.21 -7.16 -15.70
N SER A 103 -8.43 -7.79 -14.82
CA SER A 103 -8.90 -8.96 -14.06
C SER A 103 -10.22 -8.67 -13.33
N ARG A 104 -10.38 -7.46 -12.77
CA ARG A 104 -11.57 -7.08 -12.01
C ARG A 104 -12.82 -6.91 -12.87
N VAL A 105 -12.64 -6.48 -14.11
CA VAL A 105 -13.74 -6.39 -15.09
C VAL A 105 -14.09 -7.78 -15.61
N VAL A 106 -13.10 -8.63 -15.87
CA VAL A 106 -13.30 -10.01 -16.35
C VAL A 106 -14.06 -10.86 -15.33
N ILE A 107 -13.73 -10.75 -14.04
CA ILE A 107 -14.47 -11.43 -12.96
C ILE A 107 -15.76 -10.70 -12.57
N GLN A 108 -16.15 -9.64 -13.29
CA GLN A 108 -17.41 -8.92 -13.15
C GLN A 108 -17.70 -8.31 -11.77
N VAL A 109 -16.65 -7.89 -11.05
CA VAL A 109 -16.80 -7.25 -9.73
C VAL A 109 -16.64 -5.74 -9.75
N HIS A 110 -16.26 -5.16 -10.89
CA HIS A 110 -16.12 -3.73 -11.11
C HIS A 110 -16.56 -3.34 -12.53
N TYR A 111 -17.10 -2.13 -12.65
CA TYR A 111 -17.31 -1.50 -13.95
C TYR A 111 -15.98 -0.99 -14.53
N LEU A 112 -15.93 -0.79 -15.84
CA LEU A 112 -14.74 -0.26 -16.51
C LEU A 112 -14.33 1.13 -15.96
N VAL A 113 -15.32 1.95 -15.59
CA VAL A 113 -15.08 3.27 -14.99
C VAL A 113 -14.39 3.17 -13.63
N ASP A 114 -14.73 2.17 -12.81
CA ASP A 114 -14.14 1.97 -11.49
C ASP A 114 -12.64 1.69 -11.59
N VAL A 115 -12.25 0.84 -12.53
CA VAL A 115 -10.85 0.44 -12.72
C VAL A 115 -10.05 1.53 -13.42
N PHE A 116 -10.63 2.24 -14.38
CA PHE A 116 -9.96 3.35 -15.05
C PHE A 116 -9.71 4.52 -14.09
N ALA A 117 -10.72 4.89 -13.31
CA ALA A 117 -10.56 5.88 -12.24
C ALA A 117 -9.51 5.42 -11.21
N GLY A 118 -9.54 4.15 -10.83
CA GLY A 118 -8.55 3.58 -9.92
C GLY A 118 -7.11 3.71 -10.43
N LEU A 119 -6.85 3.38 -11.70
CA LEU A 119 -5.52 3.54 -12.30
C LEU A 119 -5.03 5.00 -12.27
N ILE A 120 -5.90 5.95 -12.60
CA ILE A 120 -5.58 7.39 -12.56
C ILE A 120 -5.27 7.84 -11.13
N VAL A 121 -6.16 7.50 -10.19
CA VAL A 121 -5.98 7.85 -8.77
C VAL A 121 -4.69 7.24 -8.24
N GLY A 122 -4.41 5.97 -8.53
CA GLY A 122 -3.19 5.28 -8.09
C GLY A 122 -1.92 5.97 -8.61
N GLY A 123 -1.89 6.30 -9.90
CA GLY A 123 -0.78 7.04 -10.50
C GLY A 123 -0.58 8.43 -9.86
N GLY A 124 -1.66 9.21 -9.73
CA GLY A 124 -1.61 10.56 -9.15
C GLY A 124 -1.18 10.56 -7.68
N VAL A 125 -1.64 9.58 -6.90
CA VAL A 125 -1.26 9.45 -5.50
C VAL A 125 0.22 9.12 -5.32
N VAL A 126 0.82 8.28 -6.17
CA VAL A 126 2.27 8.02 -6.10
C VAL A 126 3.06 9.30 -6.34
N VAL A 127 2.67 10.09 -7.35
CA VAL A 127 3.32 11.38 -7.64
C VAL A 127 3.18 12.33 -6.44
N GLY A 128 2.00 12.43 -5.84
CA GLY A 128 1.76 13.24 -4.64
C GLY A 128 2.55 12.76 -3.43
N ALA A 129 2.63 11.45 -3.20
CA ALA A 129 3.39 10.86 -2.10
C ALA A 129 4.90 11.12 -2.25
N LEU A 130 5.44 10.99 -3.46
CA LEU A 130 6.85 11.32 -3.73
C LEU A 130 7.12 12.82 -3.58
N TRP A 131 6.18 13.68 -4.00
CA TRP A 131 6.29 15.12 -3.79
C TRP A 131 6.31 15.49 -2.30
N LEU A 132 5.43 14.86 -1.49
CA LEU A 132 5.41 15.00 -0.04
C LEU A 132 6.71 14.49 0.59
N ALA A 133 7.24 13.39 0.07
CA ALA A 133 8.46 12.78 0.55
C ALA A 133 9.74 13.56 0.21
N GLY A 134 9.65 14.58 -0.64
CA GLY A 134 10.79 15.43 -0.98
C GLY A 134 11.45 15.11 -2.31
N ASP A 135 10.90 14.19 -3.11
CA ASP A 135 11.55 13.72 -4.33
C ASP A 135 11.82 14.88 -5.31
N PRO A 136 13.10 15.18 -5.61
CA PRO A 136 13.47 16.31 -6.44
C PRO A 136 13.00 16.15 -7.90
N ARG A 137 12.78 14.92 -8.38
CA ARG A 137 12.32 14.63 -9.75
C ARG A 137 10.89 15.14 -9.97
N VAL A 138 10.05 14.98 -8.95
CA VAL A 138 8.65 15.44 -8.99
C VAL A 138 8.55 16.92 -8.64
N ARG A 139 9.35 17.41 -7.69
CA ARG A 139 9.37 18.84 -7.30
C ARG A 139 9.93 19.77 -8.40
N ARG A 140 10.98 19.37 -9.12
CA ARG A 140 11.55 20.15 -10.24
C ARG A 140 10.61 20.28 -11.44
N SER A 141 9.69 19.34 -11.63
CA SER A 141 8.69 19.42 -12.71
C SER A 141 7.61 20.48 -12.46
N ALA A 142 7.46 20.94 -11.21
CA ALA A 142 6.52 22.02 -10.83
C ALA A 142 7.17 23.42 -10.79
N VAL A 143 8.50 23.49 -10.73
CA VAL A 143 9.27 24.74 -10.63
C VAL A 143 10.41 24.68 -11.64
N SER A 144 10.13 25.07 -12.89
CA SER A 144 11.22 25.32 -13.84
C SER A 144 11.81 26.69 -13.54
N GLU A 145 12.96 26.71 -12.85
CA GLU A 145 14.22 27.28 -13.35
C GLU A 145 15.30 27.28 -12.26
N SER A 146 16.49 26.84 -12.66
CA SER A 146 17.79 27.07 -12.03
C SER A 146 18.06 26.47 -10.63
N ALA A 147 18.73 25.31 -10.62
CA ALA A 147 20.04 25.18 -9.98
C ALA A 147 20.68 23.83 -10.38
N ALA A 148 21.96 23.87 -10.77
CA ALA A 148 22.78 22.70 -10.97
C ALA A 148 22.97 21.97 -9.62
N SER A 149 22.64 20.68 -9.57
CA SER A 149 23.00 19.81 -8.46
C SER A 149 23.89 18.67 -8.95
N ASP A 150 24.84 18.31 -8.10
CA ASP A 150 25.89 17.31 -8.29
C ASP A 150 25.35 15.97 -8.83
N PRO A 151 25.87 15.42 -9.95
CA PRO A 151 25.34 14.21 -10.59
C PRO A 151 25.60 12.90 -9.83
N ALA A 152 26.20 12.95 -8.64
CA ALA A 152 26.65 11.79 -7.86
C ALA A 152 25.78 11.43 -6.64
N SER A 153 24.81 12.26 -6.24
CA SER A 153 23.87 11.89 -5.17
C SER A 153 22.75 11.03 -5.72
N ASP A 154 22.53 9.86 -5.12
CA ASP A 154 21.34 9.05 -5.38
C ASP A 154 20.11 9.88 -4.98
N PRO A 155 19.23 10.26 -5.93
CA PRO A 155 18.08 11.13 -5.65
C PRO A 155 17.05 10.51 -4.70
N THR A 156 17.18 9.23 -4.37
CA THR A 156 16.32 8.51 -3.40
C THR A 156 16.92 8.37 -2.00
N ALA A 157 18.15 8.87 -1.79
CA ALA A 157 18.88 8.75 -0.52
C ALA A 157 18.50 9.79 0.55
N GLU A 158 17.57 10.70 0.24
CA GLU A 158 17.05 11.74 1.17
C GLU A 158 15.51 11.92 1.07
N LEU A 159 14.76 10.83 0.91
CA LEU A 159 13.30 10.82 0.97
C LEU A 159 12.80 10.70 2.41
N ASN A 160 11.97 11.65 2.84
CA ASN A 160 11.26 11.55 4.12
C ASN A 160 9.83 11.04 3.90
N PRO A 161 9.49 9.76 4.16
CA PRO A 161 8.15 9.21 3.96
C PRO A 161 7.10 9.71 4.97
N GLU A 162 7.52 10.33 6.08
CA GLU A 162 6.63 10.75 7.17
C GLU A 162 5.47 11.65 6.72
N PRO A 163 5.67 12.71 5.92
CA PRO A 163 4.58 13.57 5.48
C PRO A 163 3.54 12.82 4.63
N ALA A 164 3.97 11.83 3.83
CA ALA A 164 3.06 10.99 3.05
C ALA A 164 2.24 10.07 3.97
N PHE A 165 2.86 9.45 4.99
CA PHE A 165 2.14 8.66 5.99
C PHE A 165 1.11 9.48 6.78
N LEU A 166 1.49 10.68 7.23
CA LEU A 166 0.59 11.60 7.94
C LEU A 166 -0.55 12.07 7.03
N PHE A 167 -0.25 12.39 5.77
CA PHE A 167 -1.27 12.73 4.78
C PHE A 167 -2.28 11.59 4.61
N ALA A 168 -1.81 10.34 4.48
CA ALA A 168 -2.70 9.19 4.37
C ALA A 168 -3.58 9.01 5.62
N ALA A 169 -3.04 9.24 6.81
CA ALA A 169 -3.81 9.19 8.05
C ALA A 169 -4.92 10.28 8.08
N VAL A 170 -4.61 11.50 7.64
CA VAL A 170 -5.57 12.60 7.55
C VAL A 170 -6.67 12.30 6.52
N VAL A 171 -6.30 11.83 5.32
CA VAL A 171 -7.28 11.44 4.29
C VAL A 171 -8.17 10.31 4.79
N SER A 172 -7.61 9.34 5.51
CA SER A 172 -8.37 8.23 6.10
C SER A 172 -9.29 8.70 7.23
N ALA A 173 -8.90 9.71 8.01
CA ALA A 173 -9.80 10.35 8.98
C ALA A 173 -10.97 11.08 8.29
N GLY A 174 -10.71 11.71 7.13
CA GLY A 174 -11.77 12.24 6.26
C GLY A 174 -12.70 11.15 5.75
N ALA A 175 -12.15 10.02 5.29
CA ALA A 175 -12.93 8.85 4.86
C ALA A 175 -13.81 8.33 6.00
N LEU A 176 -13.27 8.26 7.22
CA LEU A 176 -14.02 7.85 8.41
C LEU A 176 -15.19 8.79 8.70
N ALA A 177 -14.97 10.10 8.65
CA ALA A 177 -16.02 11.09 8.88
C ALA A 177 -17.16 10.95 7.84
N VAL A 178 -16.81 10.76 6.57
CA VAL A 178 -17.76 10.55 5.48
C VAL A 178 -18.52 9.23 5.66
N ALA A 179 -17.82 8.14 6.00
CA ALA A 179 -18.43 6.83 6.22
C ALA A 179 -19.41 6.84 7.40
N VAL A 180 -19.05 7.49 8.51
CA VAL A 180 -19.94 7.65 9.67
C VAL A 180 -21.16 8.50 9.31
N ALA A 181 -20.97 9.62 8.61
CA ALA A 181 -22.06 10.47 8.18
C ALA A 181 -23.02 9.77 7.20
N GLY A 182 -22.49 8.90 6.34
CA GLY A 182 -23.27 8.09 5.39
C GLY A 182 -23.86 6.80 5.98
N GLY A 183 -23.50 6.43 7.21
CA GLY A 183 -23.92 5.15 7.81
C GLY A 183 -23.28 3.91 7.17
N HIS A 184 -22.13 4.06 6.52
CA HIS A 184 -21.43 3.02 5.78
C HIS A 184 -20.50 2.20 6.70
N THR A 185 -21.06 1.22 7.43
CA THR A 185 -20.33 0.46 8.47
C THR A 185 -19.09 -0.27 7.94
N GLY A 186 -19.12 -0.84 6.73
CA GLY A 186 -17.94 -1.46 6.12
C GLY A 186 -16.81 -0.47 5.86
N GLU A 187 -17.15 0.73 5.36
CA GLU A 187 -16.16 1.76 5.05
C GLU A 187 -15.57 2.42 6.32
N VAL A 188 -16.26 2.34 7.47
CA VAL A 188 -15.70 2.75 8.77
C VAL A 188 -14.50 1.87 9.16
N VAL A 189 -14.57 0.56 8.88
CA VAL A 189 -13.47 -0.37 9.17
C VAL A 189 -12.27 -0.06 8.26
N GLU A 190 -12.51 0.09 6.96
CA GLU A 190 -11.47 0.42 5.98
C GLU A 190 -10.79 1.77 6.31
N ALA A 191 -11.58 2.80 6.63
CA ALA A 191 -11.04 4.09 7.04
C ALA A 191 -10.19 3.99 8.32
N GLY A 192 -10.62 3.17 9.29
CA GLY A 192 -9.84 2.89 10.49
C GLY A 192 -8.48 2.24 10.18
N ILE A 193 -8.47 1.23 9.30
CA ILE A 193 -7.23 0.57 8.84
C ILE A 193 -6.30 1.59 8.17
N GLY A 194 -6.85 2.52 7.39
CA GLY A 194 -6.08 3.60 6.76
C GLY A 194 -5.43 4.53 7.77
N ILE A 195 -6.15 4.92 8.83
CA ILE A 195 -5.60 5.72 9.94
C ILE A 195 -4.49 4.96 10.65
N ALA A 196 -4.73 3.69 11.01
CA ALA A 196 -3.77 2.82 11.68
C ALA A 196 -2.48 2.65 10.87
N THR A 197 -2.61 2.46 9.55
CA THR A 197 -1.46 2.29 8.65
C THR A 197 -0.69 3.60 8.48
N GLY A 198 -1.36 4.73 8.27
CA GLY A 198 -0.70 6.04 8.16
C GLY A 198 0.00 6.45 9.47
N ALA A 199 -0.69 6.35 10.60
CA ALA A 199 -0.11 6.68 11.90
C ALA A 199 1.01 5.71 12.29
N GLY A 200 0.81 4.42 12.09
CA GLY A 200 1.81 3.38 12.36
C GLY A 200 3.06 3.56 11.51
N GLY A 201 2.93 3.91 10.23
CA GLY A 201 4.06 4.18 9.36
C GLY A 201 4.88 5.40 9.81
N ALA A 202 4.21 6.51 10.16
CA ALA A 202 4.87 7.70 10.69
C ALA A 202 5.58 7.44 12.03
N VAL A 203 4.94 6.69 12.94
CA VAL A 203 5.54 6.30 14.22
C VAL A 203 6.74 5.38 13.98
N GLY A 204 6.61 4.36 13.14
CA GLY A 204 7.69 3.44 12.80
C GLY A 204 8.90 4.16 12.23
N TRP A 205 8.68 5.15 11.36
CA TRP A 205 9.73 5.97 10.78
C TRP A 205 10.48 6.81 11.82
N ARG A 206 9.75 7.45 12.74
CA ARG A 206 10.37 8.24 13.82
C ARG A 206 11.13 7.38 14.83
N LEU A 207 10.72 6.12 15.04
CA LEU A 207 11.42 5.21 15.96
C LEU A 207 12.80 4.76 15.46
N VAL A 208 13.07 4.92 14.17
CA VAL A 208 14.33 4.56 13.54
C VAL A 208 15.17 5.76 13.13
N ASP A 209 14.81 6.97 13.58
CA ASP A 209 15.51 8.23 13.29
C ASP A 209 15.77 8.46 11.78
N GLY A 210 14.88 7.95 10.93
CA GLY A 210 14.99 8.06 9.47
C GLY A 210 15.98 7.10 8.80
N ASP A 211 16.54 6.15 9.54
CA ASP A 211 17.50 5.20 8.98
C ASP A 211 16.81 3.96 8.40
N GLU A 212 17.11 3.62 7.14
CA GLU A 212 16.58 2.44 6.45
C GLU A 212 17.70 1.66 5.75
N PRO A 213 18.49 0.89 6.51
CA PRO A 213 19.56 0.07 5.95
C PRO A 213 19.02 -1.12 5.13
N ALA A 214 19.87 -1.69 4.28
CA ALA A 214 19.46 -2.81 3.45
C ALA A 214 19.22 -4.09 4.28
N VAL A 215 18.00 -4.63 4.22
CA VAL A 215 17.64 -5.87 4.92
C VAL A 215 17.98 -7.09 4.08
N PRO A 216 18.80 -8.04 4.57
CA PRO A 216 19.05 -9.27 3.84
C PRO A 216 17.79 -10.13 3.76
N VAL A 217 17.57 -10.80 2.63
CA VAL A 217 16.38 -11.63 2.34
C VAL A 217 16.06 -12.62 3.46
N ARG A 218 17.08 -13.20 4.09
CA ARG A 218 16.94 -14.15 5.21
C ARG A 218 16.25 -13.58 6.45
N ILE A 219 16.25 -12.25 6.62
CA ILE A 219 15.55 -11.54 7.71
C ILE A 219 14.21 -11.01 7.20
N ALA A 220 14.20 -10.45 5.99
CA ALA A 220 12.99 -9.87 5.39
C ALA A 220 11.86 -10.91 5.24
N VAL A 221 12.15 -12.11 4.74
CA VAL A 221 11.14 -13.13 4.46
C VAL A 221 10.45 -13.64 5.74
N PRO A 222 11.17 -14.09 6.80
CA PRO A 222 10.53 -14.47 8.05
C PRO A 222 9.76 -13.32 8.70
N ALA A 223 10.29 -12.10 8.68
CA ALA A 223 9.62 -10.95 9.26
C ALA A 223 8.30 -10.62 8.54
N LEU A 224 8.29 -10.68 7.21
CA LEU A 224 7.05 -10.55 6.41
C LEU A 224 6.06 -11.68 6.70
N ALA A 225 6.54 -12.92 6.83
CA ALA A 225 5.67 -14.06 7.16
C ALA A 225 5.03 -13.90 8.56
N VAL A 226 5.80 -13.45 9.56
CA VAL A 226 5.30 -13.22 10.92
C VAL A 226 4.33 -12.05 10.96
N THR A 227 4.70 -10.89 10.39
CA THR A 227 3.84 -9.71 10.38
C THR A 227 2.55 -9.94 9.60
N GLY A 228 2.65 -10.57 8.42
CA GLY A 228 1.48 -10.96 7.62
C GLY A 228 0.61 -12.01 8.31
N GLY A 229 1.22 -13.03 8.93
CA GLY A 229 0.50 -14.07 9.68
C GLY A 229 -0.22 -13.51 10.91
N LEU A 230 0.41 -12.60 11.66
CA LEU A 230 -0.22 -11.90 12.78
C LEU A 230 -1.38 -11.02 12.32
N TRP A 231 -1.23 -10.34 11.19
CA TRP A 231 -2.28 -9.50 10.63
C TRP A 231 -3.50 -10.32 10.16
N VAL A 232 -3.28 -11.38 9.39
CA VAL A 232 -4.33 -12.32 8.97
C VAL A 232 -4.98 -12.98 10.18
N GLY A 233 -4.18 -13.39 11.18
CA GLY A 233 -4.67 -13.97 12.42
C GLY A 233 -5.55 -12.99 13.20
N ALA A 234 -5.14 -11.72 13.33
CA ALA A 234 -5.94 -10.70 14.01
C ALA A 234 -7.28 -10.46 13.31
N TYR A 235 -7.27 -10.39 11.97
CA TYR A 235 -8.48 -10.24 11.17
C TYR A 235 -9.43 -11.44 11.31
N ALA A 236 -8.89 -12.66 11.28
CA ALA A 236 -9.68 -13.89 11.34
C ALA A 236 -10.19 -14.23 12.74
N LEU A 237 -9.42 -13.95 13.80
CA LEU A 237 -9.69 -14.45 15.16
C LEU A 237 -10.38 -13.42 16.06
N ALA A 238 -10.16 -12.12 15.85
CA ALA A 238 -10.60 -11.12 16.80
C ALA A 238 -11.91 -10.44 16.42
N GLY A 239 -12.25 -10.38 15.12
CA GLY A 239 -13.54 -9.87 14.59
C GLY A 239 -13.98 -8.47 15.03
N THR A 240 -13.17 -7.77 15.82
CA THR A 240 -13.50 -6.49 16.45
C THR A 240 -12.59 -5.40 15.92
N LEU A 241 -13.19 -4.23 15.68
CA LEU A 241 -12.50 -3.07 15.14
C LEU A 241 -11.25 -2.70 15.98
N PRO A 242 -11.29 -2.59 17.33
CA PRO A 242 -10.11 -2.18 18.10
C PRO A 242 -8.92 -3.13 17.92
N VAL A 243 -9.15 -4.44 17.91
CA VAL A 243 -8.06 -5.42 17.75
C VAL A 243 -7.45 -5.32 16.35
N THR A 244 -8.28 -5.16 15.32
CA THR A 244 -7.81 -4.99 13.93
C THR A 244 -6.95 -3.74 13.79
N LEU A 245 -7.34 -2.63 14.41
CA LEU A 245 -6.58 -1.37 14.37
C LEU A 245 -5.25 -1.47 15.11
N VAL A 246 -5.23 -2.08 16.30
CA VAL A 246 -4.01 -2.29 17.09
C VAL A 246 -3.05 -3.22 16.35
N ALA A 247 -3.55 -4.35 15.83
CA ALA A 247 -2.74 -5.31 15.08
C ALA A 247 -2.17 -4.68 13.80
N THR A 248 -2.97 -3.91 13.06
CA THR A 248 -2.51 -3.19 11.87
C THR A 248 -1.43 -2.17 12.21
N THR A 249 -1.66 -1.34 13.23
CA THR A 249 -0.66 -0.35 13.68
C THR A 249 0.65 -1.03 14.06
N ALA A 250 0.59 -2.09 14.87
CA ALA A 250 1.77 -2.83 15.31
C ALA A 250 2.51 -3.49 14.14
N ALA A 251 1.79 -4.10 13.19
CA ALA A 251 2.37 -4.71 12.00
C ALA A 251 3.10 -3.68 11.13
N VAL A 252 2.48 -2.52 10.91
CA VAL A 252 3.07 -1.46 10.07
C VAL A 252 4.28 -0.82 10.74
N VAL A 253 4.20 -0.53 12.05
CA VAL A 253 5.37 -0.08 12.84
C VAL A 253 6.51 -1.09 12.71
N ALA A 254 6.23 -2.39 12.86
CA ALA A 254 7.24 -3.42 12.75
C ALA A 254 7.86 -3.50 11.34
N VAL A 255 7.06 -3.41 10.27
CA VAL A 255 7.54 -3.43 8.89
C VAL A 255 8.43 -2.23 8.59
N VAL A 256 8.01 -1.03 8.98
CA VAL A 256 8.78 0.21 8.74
C VAL A 256 10.05 0.25 9.59
N ALA A 257 10.00 -0.24 10.84
CA ALA A 257 11.15 -0.24 11.73
C ALA A 257 12.11 -1.44 11.54
N LEU A 258 11.68 -2.49 10.83
CA LEU A 258 12.45 -3.73 10.62
C LEU A 258 13.88 -3.48 10.14
N PRO A 259 14.13 -2.56 9.17
CA PRO A 259 15.46 -2.36 8.63
C PRO A 259 16.50 -1.95 9.68
N ALA A 260 16.20 -0.91 10.46
CA ALA A 260 17.10 -0.45 11.51
C ALA A 260 17.24 -1.43 12.68
N LEU A 261 16.17 -2.19 12.99
CA LEU A 261 16.22 -3.21 14.04
C LEU A 261 17.09 -4.42 13.66
N ALA A 262 17.12 -4.79 12.37
CA ALA A 262 17.92 -5.92 11.88
C ALA A 262 19.43 -5.69 12.05
N GLU A 263 19.91 -4.45 11.90
CA GLU A 263 21.32 -4.11 12.13
C GLU A 263 21.71 -4.18 13.62
N ARG A 264 20.81 -3.80 14.53
CA ARG A 264 21.08 -3.87 15.98
C ARG A 264 21.22 -5.31 16.50
N VAL A 265 20.61 -6.28 15.81
CA VAL A 265 20.62 -7.70 16.19
C VAL A 265 21.76 -8.49 15.54
N GLN A 266 22.27 -8.06 14.38
CA GLN A 266 23.37 -8.75 13.69
C GLN A 266 24.66 -8.93 14.52
N PRO A 267 25.10 -7.96 15.33
CA PRO A 267 26.26 -8.13 16.23
C PRO A 267 26.05 -9.22 17.29
N ALA A 268 24.82 -9.48 17.73
CA ALA A 268 24.51 -10.43 18.79
C ALA A 268 24.55 -11.91 18.33
N LEU A 269 24.39 -12.17 17.03
CA LEU A 269 24.44 -13.52 16.44
C LEU A 269 25.81 -13.86 15.83
N GLY A 270 26.70 -12.87 15.68
CA GLY A 270 28.06 -13.03 15.13
C GLY A 270 29.16 -13.29 16.16
N GLY A 271 28.84 -13.27 17.46
CA GLY A 271 29.81 -13.44 18.55
C GLY A 271 30.10 -14.90 18.91
N SER A 272 31.01 -15.56 18.17
CA SER A 272 31.97 -16.58 18.66
C SER A 272 32.61 -17.39 17.52
N ARG A 273 33.40 -16.74 16.66
CA ARG A 273 34.50 -17.42 15.95
C ARG A 273 35.72 -16.51 15.91
N GLY A 274 36.64 -16.72 16.85
CA GLY A 274 37.93 -16.02 16.87
C GLY A 274 38.57 -15.95 18.24
N ALA A 275 38.99 -17.10 18.78
CA ALA A 275 40.17 -17.24 19.63
C ALA A 275 40.76 -18.62 19.36
#